data_AF-A0AAU6KGQ3-F1
#
_entry.id   AF-A0AAU6KGQ3-F1
#
_cell.length_a   1.000
_cell.length_b   1.000
_cell.length_c   1.000
_cell.angle_alpha   90.00
_cell.angle_beta   90.00
_cell.angle_gamma   90.00
#
_symmetry.space_group_name_H-M   'P 1'
#
loop_
_entity.id
_entity.type
_entity.pdbx_description
1 polymer ?
#
loop_
_entity_poly.entity_id
_entity_poly.type
_entity_poly.pdbx_seq_one_letter_code
_entity_poly.pdbx_strand_id
1 'polypeptide(L)' 'MVRLYESPGRAGAGHLGPGFPVGRAEVTHLLERRLHESDLAFGLRPFQILTRSLRPE' A
#
# COMPACT_ATOMS: atom_id res chain seq x y z
N MET A 1 0.46 -0.02 9.94
CA MET A 1 0.09 0.78 8.74
C MET A 1 1.36 1.13 7.97
N VAL A 2 1.28 1.17 6.63
CA VAL A 2 2.37 1.59 5.74
C VAL A 2 1.83 2.64 4.76
N ARG A 3 2.58 3.73 4.55
CA ARG A 3 2.21 4.78 3.60
C ARG A 3 3.32 4.98 2.58
N LEU A 4 2.94 4.84 1.31
CA LEU A 4 3.81 4.97 0.16
C LEU A 4 3.44 6.25 -0.58
N TYR A 5 4.45 6.91 -1.14
CA TYR A 5 4.24 8.06 -2.01
C TYR A 5 5.11 7.94 -3.26
N GLU A 6 4.54 8.29 -4.40
CA GLU A 6 5.30 8.43 -5.64
C GLU A 6 5.93 9.82 -5.65
N SER A 7 7.26 9.87 -5.73
CA SER A 7 8.02 11.13 -5.65
C SER A 7 8.41 11.74 -7.00
N PRO A 8 8.75 10.95 -8.06
CA PRO A 8 9.15 11.55 -9.33
C PRO A 8 8.05 12.23 -10.17
N GLY A 9 6.77 12.11 -9.82
CA GLY A 9 5.67 12.66 -10.61
C GLY A 9 5.31 11.83 -11.85
N ARG A 10 5.61 10.52 -11.86
CA ARG A 10 5.26 9.59 -12.95
C ARG A 10 4.60 8.33 -12.41
N ALA A 11 3.96 7.54 -13.28
CA ALA A 11 3.46 6.24 -12.84
C ALA A 11 4.62 5.33 -12.38
N GLY A 12 4.42 4.60 -11.29
CA GLY A 12 5.41 3.67 -10.73
C GLY A 12 4.76 2.39 -10.24
N ALA A 13 5.56 1.33 -10.13
CA ALA A 13 5.12 0.06 -9.57
C ALA A 13 6.20 -0.50 -8.63
N GLY A 14 5.78 -1.35 -7.70
CA GLY A 14 6.67 -1.95 -6.73
C GLY A 14 6.02 -3.09 -5.96
N HIS A 15 6.79 -3.65 -5.03
CA HIS A 15 6.34 -4.71 -4.15
C HIS A 15 6.74 -4.37 -2.72
N LEU A 16 5.83 -4.57 -1.77
CA LEU A 16 6.13 -4.48 -0.36
C LEU A 16 6.77 -5.79 0.10
N GLY A 17 8.01 -5.73 0.59
CA GLY A 17 8.69 -6.86 1.23
C GLY A 17 8.66 -6.72 2.76
N PRO A 18 7.56 -7.10 3.45
CA PRO A 18 7.52 -7.08 4.90
C PRO A 18 8.47 -8.12 5.48
N GLY A 19 9.15 -7.79 6.58
CA GLY A 19 10.01 -8.72 7.32
C GLY A 19 9.24 -9.72 8.20
N PHE A 20 7.94 -9.91 7.97
CA PHE A 20 7.04 -10.76 8.75
C PHE A 20 5.96 -11.38 7.85
N PRO A 21 5.40 -12.55 8.21
CA PRO A 21 4.28 -13.15 7.48
C PRO A 21 3.05 -12.25 7.48
N VAL A 22 2.45 -12.00 6.32
CA VAL A 22 1.26 -11.16 6.17
C VAL A 22 0.08 -12.01 5.73
N GLY A 23 -0.90 -12.20 6.61
CA GLY A 23 -2.12 -12.90 6.28
C GLY A 23 -3.11 -12.05 5.48
N ARG A 24 -3.02 -10.72 5.59
CA ARG A 24 -3.94 -9.82 4.88
C ARG A 24 -3.35 -8.44 4.63
N ALA A 25 -3.55 -7.94 3.42
CA ALA A 25 -3.21 -6.57 3.04
C ALA A 25 -4.45 -5.83 2.51
N GLU A 26 -4.62 -4.57 2.93
CA GLU A 26 -5.79 -3.76 2.60
C GLU A 26 -5.38 -2.35 2.22
N VAL A 27 -6.01 -1.77 1.19
CA VAL A 27 -5.91 -0.34 0.92
C VAL A 27 -6.86 0.40 1.85
N THR A 28 -6.36 1.47 2.44
CA THR A 28 -7.13 2.35 3.33
C THR A 28 -7.13 3.78 2.83
N HIS A 29 -8.14 4.53 3.23
CA HIS A 29 -8.09 5.99 3.15
C HIS A 29 -7.13 6.55 4.23
N LEU A 30 -6.86 7.85 4.19
CA LEU A 30 -5.92 8.55 5.07
C LEU A 30 -6.31 8.50 6.54
N LEU A 31 -7.61 8.35 6.82
CA LEU A 31 -8.17 8.13 8.16
C LEU A 31 -8.27 6.64 8.52
N GLU A 32 -7.48 5.79 7.87
CA GLU A 32 -7.35 4.36 8.15
C GLU A 32 -8.62 3.53 7.93
N ARG A 33 -9.64 4.11 7.30
CA ARG A 33 -10.86 3.41 6.89
C ARG A 33 -10.58 2.50 5.70
N ARG A 34 -10.97 1.23 5.81
CA ARG A 34 -10.78 0.21 4.77
C ARG A 34 -11.53 0.57 3.49
N LEU A 35 -10.87 0.40 2.35
CA LEU A 35 -11.48 0.50 1.03
C LEU A 35 -11.65 -0.89 0.40
N HIS A 36 -10.56 -1.63 0.20
CA HIS A 36 -10.58 -2.98 -0.37
C HIS A 36 -9.34 -3.78 0.05
N GLU A 37 -9.42 -5.11 -0.07
CA GLU A 37 -8.24 -5.98 0.02
C GLU A 37 -7.35 -5.84 -1.20
N SER A 38 -6.05 -6.05 -1.03
CA SER A 38 -5.05 -5.84 -2.07
C SER A 38 -3.85 -6.73 -1.86
N ASP A 39 -3.19 -7.16 -2.93
CA ASP A 39 -1.91 -7.86 -2.88
C ASP A 39 -0.75 -6.93 -2.50
N LEU A 40 0.38 -7.45 -2.02
CA LEU A 40 1.60 -6.70 -1.67
C LEU A 40 2.26 -6.01 -2.88
N ALA A 41 1.96 -6.47 -4.10
CA ALA A 41 2.27 -5.73 -5.32
C ALA A 41 1.39 -4.46 -5.44
N PHE A 42 1.98 -3.36 -5.90
CA PHE A 42 1.26 -2.10 -6.03
C PHE A 42 1.70 -1.28 -7.25
N GLY A 43 0.76 -0.49 -7.77
CA GLY A 43 1.02 0.62 -8.67
C GLY A 43 0.69 1.95 -7.99
N LEU A 44 1.40 3.00 -8.38
CA LEU A 44 1.15 4.38 -7.97
C LEU A 44 0.95 5.25 -9.22
N ARG A 45 -0.08 6.08 -9.18
CA ARG A 45 -0.26 7.21 -10.11
C ARG A 45 0.70 8.35 -9.74
N PRO A 46 0.98 9.30 -10.66
CA PRO A 46 1.76 10.49 -10.35
C PRO A 46 1.31 11.17 -9.05
N PHE A 47 2.24 11.42 -8.14
CA PHE A 47 2.04 12.04 -6.82
C PHE A 47 0.99 11.36 -5.93
N GLN A 48 0.65 10.09 -6.20
CA GLN A 48 -0.30 9.36 -5.39
C GLN A 48 0.30 9.01 -4.02
N ILE A 49 -0.50 9.24 -2.98
CA ILE A 49 -0.32 8.63 -1.67
C ILE A 49 -1.19 7.37 -1.60
N LEU A 50 -0.56 6.24 -1.29
CA LEU A 50 -1.23 4.96 -1.06
C LEU A 50 -1.03 4.55 0.40
N THR A 51 -2.11 4.37 1.14
CA THR A 51 -2.07 3.85 2.51
C THR A 51 -2.52 2.40 2.50
N ARG A 52 -1.74 1.54 3.16
CA ARG A 52 -2.02 0.12 3.30
C ARG A 52 -1.97 -0.33 4.76
N SER A 53 -2.94 -1.15 5.14
CA SER A 53 -2.91 -1.92 6.37
C SER A 53 -2.39 -3.32 6.07
N LEU A 54 -1.30 -3.72 6.72
CA LEU A 54 -0.76 -5.07 6.67
C LEU A 54 -1.09 -5.74 8.00
N ARG A 55 -1.81 -6.85 7.96
CA ARG A 55 -2.14 -7.66 9.13
C ARG A 55 -1.27 -8.91 9.12
N PRO A 56 -0.51 -9.18 10.21
CA PRO A 56 0.20 -10.44 10.38
C PRO A 56 -0.73 -11.65 10.31
N GLU A 57 -0.16 -12.81 10.02
CA GLU A 57 -0.82 -14.11 10.24
C GLU A 57 -1.01 -14.42 11.73
#